data_AF-A0A668W227-F1
#
_entry.id   AF-A0A668W227-F1
#
_cell.length_a   1.000
_cell.length_b   1.000
_cell.length_c   1.000
_cell.angle_alpha   90.00
_cell.angle_beta   90.00
_cell.angle_gamma   90.00
#
_symmetry.space_group_name_H-M   'P 1'
#
loop_
_entity.id
_entity.type
_entity.pdbx_description
1 polymer ?
#
loop_
_entity_poly.entity_id
_entity_poly.type
_entity_poly.pdbx_seq_one_letter_code
_entity_poly.pdbx_strand_id
1 'polypeptide(L)'
;LSVTVNTEVALQKRIIELRAVYPHGPSSLCGGSLISDRWILTAAHCLKPGGIMFANLSVHQGGPEQEVQITAEAEIYTDKDTSTGRVHDIMLLQLPSSSDVQPIKLPDCDEQEASCGCFSELICPFFLEPGKSPSLHCAETEVVSCTELNDILQKKFPEVHRVKSYQHWFCGQSPGKDICRGDSGGGVVHNGRIYGVSSFVGDPDFVCRAPAAFMDLCDPEYADWIRKTINP
;
A
#
# COMPACT_ATOMS: atom_id res chain seq x y z
N LEU A 1 10.75 -7.21 -4.75
CA LEU A 1 9.33 -7.17 -4.30
C LEU A 1 9.09 -5.81 -3.66
N SER A 2 7.87 -5.28 -3.77
CA SER A 2 7.48 -3.87 -3.62
C SER A 2 7.85 -3.00 -4.84
N VAL A 3 6.81 -2.67 -5.61
CA VAL A 3 6.75 -1.61 -6.61
C VAL A 3 6.20 -0.37 -5.90
N THR A 4 7.01 0.68 -5.79
CA THR A 4 6.60 1.96 -5.19
C THR A 4 6.74 3.07 -6.21
N VAL A 5 5.78 3.98 -6.35
CA VAL A 5 5.87 5.09 -7.30
C VAL A 5 6.89 6.16 -6.82
N ASN A 6 8.22 5.98 -6.91
CA ASN A 6 9.21 7.08 -6.69
C ASN A 6 10.68 6.86 -7.18
N THR A 7 11.41 7.93 -7.51
CA THR A 7 12.78 7.97 -8.09
C THR A 7 13.83 8.48 -7.12
N GLU A 8 13.47 9.05 -5.97
CA GLU A 8 14.50 9.43 -5.00
C GLU A 8 15.00 8.18 -4.27
N VAL A 9 16.26 7.81 -4.51
CA VAL A 9 17.02 6.82 -3.72
C VAL A 9 16.96 7.15 -2.21
N ALA A 10 16.75 8.43 -1.85
CA ALA A 10 16.55 8.88 -0.48
C ALA A 10 15.18 8.48 0.12
N LEU A 11 14.14 8.33 -0.71
CA LEU A 11 12.79 7.90 -0.30
C LEU A 11 12.61 6.38 -0.36
N GLN A 12 13.40 5.68 -1.19
CA GLN A 12 13.45 4.21 -1.17
C GLN A 12 13.72 3.70 0.25
N LYS A 13 14.62 4.36 1.01
CA LYS A 13 14.96 4.05 2.41
C LYS A 13 13.79 3.96 3.40
N ARG A 14 12.58 4.38 3.02
CA ARG A 14 11.40 4.48 3.90
C ARG A 14 10.41 3.33 3.72
N ILE A 15 10.72 2.40 2.79
CA ILE A 15 9.88 1.26 2.46
C ILE A 15 10.25 0.08 3.34
N ILE A 16 9.23 -0.53 3.93
CA ILE A 16 9.33 -1.70 4.78
C ILE A 16 8.75 -2.89 4.02
N GLU A 17 9.49 -4.00 3.93
CA GLU A 17 8.92 -5.26 3.47
C GLU A 17 8.20 -5.93 4.65
N LEU A 18 6.94 -6.30 4.42
CA LEU A 18 6.09 -6.96 5.40
C LEU A 18 5.88 -8.41 4.99
N ARG A 19 6.05 -9.32 5.96
CA ARG A 19 5.88 -10.76 5.76
C ARG A 19 4.95 -11.32 6.81
N ALA A 20 3.78 -11.78 6.37
CA ALA A 20 2.82 -12.46 7.23
C ALA A 20 3.01 -13.98 7.12
N VAL A 21 3.19 -14.66 8.25
CA VAL A 21 3.37 -16.12 8.34
C VAL A 21 2.15 -16.75 8.99
N TYR A 22 1.70 -17.89 8.45
CA TYR A 22 0.52 -18.61 8.92
C TYR A 22 0.88 -20.06 9.27
N PRO A 23 0.31 -20.66 10.34
CA PRO A 23 0.69 -22.00 10.82
C PRO A 23 0.62 -23.13 9.79
N HIS A 24 -0.31 -23.05 8.83
CA HIS A 24 -0.56 -24.09 7.82
C HIS A 24 -0.76 -23.52 6.41
N GLY A 25 -0.23 -22.32 6.14
CA GLY A 25 -0.45 -21.61 4.89
C GLY A 25 0.82 -20.98 4.32
N PRO A 26 0.81 -20.61 3.04
CA PRO A 26 1.90 -19.84 2.45
C PRO A 26 2.03 -18.49 3.17
N SER A 27 3.25 -17.98 3.29
CA SER A 27 3.46 -16.60 3.74
C SER A 27 2.92 -15.61 2.72
N SER A 28 2.36 -14.49 3.20
CA SER A 28 2.05 -13.34 2.34
C SER A 28 3.17 -12.31 2.44
N LEU A 29 3.49 -11.69 1.31
CA LEU A 29 4.39 -10.54 1.27
C LEU A 29 3.58 -9.29 0.91
N CYS A 30 3.92 -8.18 1.54
CA CYS A 30 3.36 -6.87 1.30
C CYS A 30 4.44 -5.80 1.46
N GLY A 31 4.16 -4.59 1.01
CA GLY A 31 4.88 -3.38 1.39
C GLY A 31 4.26 -2.69 2.60
N GLY A 32 5.02 -1.76 3.15
CA GLY A 32 4.56 -0.80 4.15
C GLY A 32 5.42 0.46 4.09
N SER A 33 4.91 1.55 4.66
CA SER A 33 5.63 2.81 4.78
C SER A 33 5.70 3.24 6.24
N LEU A 34 6.89 3.54 6.73
CA LEU A 34 7.04 4.08 8.08
C LEU A 34 6.54 5.54 8.09
N ILE A 35 5.48 5.85 8.84
CA ILE A 35 4.86 7.19 8.89
C ILE A 35 5.13 7.95 10.20
N SER A 36 5.71 7.27 11.20
CA SER A 36 6.34 7.87 12.38
C SER A 36 7.39 6.91 12.95
N ASP A 37 8.10 7.29 14.01
CA ASP A 37 9.22 6.53 14.59
C ASP A 37 8.92 5.05 14.87
N ARG A 38 7.64 4.69 15.08
CA ARG A 38 7.19 3.32 15.37
C ARG A 38 5.97 2.86 14.59
N TRP A 39 5.39 3.68 13.71
CA TRP A 39 4.13 3.32 13.05
C TRP A 39 4.34 3.08 11.56
N ILE A 40 4.01 1.88 11.11
CA ILE A 40 4.02 1.46 9.70
C ILE A 40 2.59 1.50 9.18
N LEU A 41 2.38 2.20 8.07
CA LEU A 41 1.14 2.22 7.30
C LEU A 41 1.19 1.15 6.20
N THR A 42 0.14 0.34 6.08
CA THR A 42 0.01 -0.72 5.09
C THR A 42 -1.48 -1.02 4.80
N ALA A 43 -1.75 -2.00 3.92
CA ALA A 43 -3.10 -2.44 3.61
C ALA A 43 -3.59 -3.49 4.61
N ALA A 44 -4.86 -3.44 5.02
CA ALA A 44 -5.39 -4.36 6.02
C ALA A 44 -5.39 -5.82 5.55
N HIS A 45 -5.61 -6.07 4.25
CA HIS A 45 -5.60 -7.43 3.71
C HIS A 45 -4.22 -8.11 3.76
N CYS A 46 -3.15 -7.38 4.09
CA CYS A 46 -1.81 -7.93 4.27
C CYS A 46 -1.69 -8.84 5.51
N LEU A 47 -2.57 -8.69 6.50
CA LEU A 47 -2.61 -9.52 7.70
C LEU A 47 -3.99 -10.16 7.86
N LYS A 48 -4.07 -11.48 7.65
CA LYS A 48 -5.28 -12.26 7.87
C LYS A 48 -5.33 -12.81 9.31
N PRO A 49 -6.52 -13.17 9.83
CA PRO A 49 -6.63 -13.78 11.15
C PRO A 49 -5.71 -14.99 11.32
N GLY A 50 -5.03 -15.07 12.46
CA GLY A 50 -4.06 -16.13 12.77
C GLY A 50 -2.68 -15.96 12.12
N GLY A 51 -2.45 -14.85 11.41
CA GLY A 51 -1.13 -14.49 10.88
C GLY A 51 -0.23 -13.84 11.92
N ILE A 52 1.08 -14.06 11.79
CA ILE A 52 2.13 -13.35 12.53
C ILE A 52 2.85 -12.44 11.55
N MET A 53 2.92 -11.16 11.88
CA MET A 53 3.52 -10.14 11.01
C MET A 53 4.99 -9.87 11.37
N PHE A 54 5.83 -9.84 10.35
CA PHE A 54 7.24 -9.45 10.44
C PHE A 54 7.48 -8.25 9.52
N ALA A 55 8.34 -7.33 9.97
CA ALA A 55 8.76 -6.15 9.24
C ALA A 55 10.28 -6.22 9.02
N ASN A 56 10.71 -6.21 7.76
CA ASN A 56 12.11 -6.09 7.39
C ASN A 56 12.44 -4.61 7.15
N LEU A 57 13.29 -4.06 8.04
CA LEU A 57 13.68 -2.65 8.04
C LEU A 57 14.94 -2.37 7.21
N SER A 58 15.65 -3.40 6.75
CA SER A 58 16.96 -3.26 6.10
C SER A 58 16.96 -3.41 4.58
N VAL A 59 15.77 -3.36 3.95
CA VAL A 59 15.56 -3.50 2.48
C VAL A 59 16.49 -2.57 1.66
N HIS A 60 16.97 -1.47 2.25
CA HIS A 60 17.80 -0.44 1.59
C HIS A 60 19.25 -0.34 2.08
N GLN A 61 19.64 -1.12 3.09
CA GLN A 61 20.90 -0.89 3.80
C GLN A 61 22.06 -1.78 3.30
N GLY A 62 21.80 -2.79 2.46
CA GLY A 62 22.83 -3.74 2.01
C GLY A 62 23.54 -4.48 3.16
N GLY A 63 22.98 -4.37 4.37
CA GLY A 63 23.45 -4.99 5.61
C GLY A 63 22.64 -6.24 5.97
N PRO A 64 22.85 -6.83 7.15
CA PRO A 64 22.08 -7.99 7.59
C PRO A 64 20.58 -7.71 7.60
N GLU A 65 19.76 -8.72 7.31
CA GLU A 65 18.30 -8.63 7.42
C GLU A 65 17.92 -8.21 8.84
N GLN A 66 17.31 -7.03 8.98
CA GLN A 66 16.76 -6.55 10.25
C GLN A 66 15.26 -6.81 10.23
N GLU A 67 14.92 -8.08 10.41
CA GLU A 67 13.53 -8.49 10.54
C GLU A 67 13.08 -8.40 12.00
N VAL A 68 11.95 -7.75 12.21
CA VAL A 68 11.36 -7.51 13.53
C VAL A 68 9.94 -8.05 13.53
N GLN A 69 9.59 -8.84 14.53
CA GLN A 69 8.21 -9.28 14.72
C GLN A 69 7.36 -8.12 15.26
N ILE A 70 6.20 -7.90 14.63
CA ILE A 70 5.18 -7.00 15.16
C ILE A 70 4.37 -7.76 16.20
N THR A 71 4.42 -7.29 17.44
CA THR A 71 3.74 -7.94 18.59
C THR A 71 2.54 -7.14 19.10
N ALA A 72 2.46 -5.85 18.78
CA ALA A 72 1.28 -5.03 19.05
C ALA A 72 0.10 -5.50 18.21
N GLU A 73 -1.11 -5.26 18.70
CA GLU A 73 -2.33 -5.48 17.93
C GLU A 73 -2.35 -4.56 16.70
N ALA A 74 -2.84 -5.08 15.59
CA ALA A 74 -2.96 -4.30 14.37
C ALA A 74 -4.14 -3.34 14.46
N GLU A 75 -3.88 -2.06 14.22
CA GLU A 75 -4.90 -1.02 14.21
C GLU A 75 -5.49 -0.94 12.81
N ILE A 76 -6.72 -1.40 12.62
CA ILE A 76 -7.41 -1.42 11.32
C ILE A 76 -8.56 -0.40 11.35
N TYR A 77 -8.65 0.43 10.30
CA TYR A 77 -9.75 1.39 10.20
C TYR A 77 -11.10 0.68 10.01
N THR A 78 -12.09 1.10 10.79
CA THR A 78 -13.48 0.70 10.67
C THR A 78 -14.38 1.91 10.54
N ASP A 79 -15.53 1.75 9.88
CA ASP A 79 -16.53 2.81 9.78
C ASP A 79 -16.89 3.35 11.17
N LYS A 80 -17.06 4.67 11.29
CA LYS A 80 -17.51 5.32 12.53
C LYS A 80 -18.86 4.77 13.01
N ASP A 81 -19.72 4.39 12.08
CA ASP A 81 -20.92 3.64 12.38
C ASP A 81 -20.57 2.17 12.63
N THR A 82 -20.32 1.86 13.90
CA THR A 82 -19.95 0.52 14.37
C THR A 82 -21.03 -0.52 14.12
N SER A 83 -22.27 -0.13 13.83
CA SER A 83 -23.36 -1.08 13.51
C SER A 83 -23.14 -1.79 12.17
N THR A 84 -22.32 -1.21 11.28
CA THR A 84 -22.03 -1.79 9.96
C THR A 84 -20.98 -2.91 10.04
N GLY A 85 -20.08 -2.86 11.02
CA GLY A 85 -18.92 -3.75 11.13
C GLY A 85 -17.99 -3.70 9.91
N ARG A 86 -18.03 -2.63 9.11
CA ARG A 86 -17.23 -2.51 7.89
C ARG A 86 -15.79 -2.16 8.21
N VAL A 87 -14.89 -2.85 7.52
CA VAL A 87 -13.44 -2.74 7.69
C VAL A 87 -12.85 -2.23 6.38
N HIS A 88 -12.01 -1.22 6.47
CA HIS A 88 -11.37 -0.63 5.30
C HIS A 88 -9.99 -1.25 5.08
N ASP A 89 -9.50 -1.21 3.86
CA ASP A 89 -8.25 -1.86 3.50
C ASP A 89 -6.99 -1.04 3.84
N ILE A 90 -6.98 -0.46 5.04
CA ILE A 90 -5.91 0.37 5.57
C ILE A 90 -5.64 0.00 7.04
N MET A 91 -4.36 -0.16 7.39
CA MET A 91 -3.92 -0.69 8.67
C MET A 91 -2.63 -0.02 9.13
N LEU A 92 -2.52 0.18 10.45
CA LEU A 92 -1.34 0.62 11.14
C LEU A 92 -0.75 -0.52 11.97
N LEU A 93 0.57 -0.69 11.87
CA LEU A 93 1.35 -1.66 12.63
C LEU A 93 2.37 -0.92 13.48
N GLN A 94 2.43 -1.26 14.77
CA GLN A 94 3.38 -0.64 15.69
C GLN A 94 4.64 -1.49 15.86
N LEU A 95 5.80 -0.90 15.56
CA LEU A 95 7.10 -1.49 15.84
C LEU A 95 7.35 -1.54 17.37
N PRO A 96 8.01 -2.60 17.86
CA PRO A 96 8.33 -2.74 19.28
C PRO A 96 9.32 -1.67 19.78
N SER A 97 10.16 -1.14 18.90
CA SER A 97 11.12 -0.07 19.18
C SER A 97 11.19 0.91 18.01
N SER A 98 11.71 2.11 18.27
CA SER A 98 11.99 3.07 17.20
C SER A 98 13.01 2.49 16.21
N SER A 99 12.85 2.86 14.93
CA SER A 99 13.76 2.49 13.85
C SER A 99 14.60 3.70 13.43
N ASP A 100 15.81 3.45 12.93
CA ASP A 100 16.65 4.48 12.27
C ASP A 100 16.16 4.83 10.86
N VAL A 101 15.15 4.12 10.35
CA VAL A 101 14.48 4.45 9.09
C VAL A 101 13.76 5.79 9.24
N GLN A 102 14.01 6.72 8.32
CA GLN A 102 13.34 8.02 8.32
C GLN A 102 11.87 7.87 7.92
N PRO A 103 10.89 8.34 8.74
CA PRO A 103 9.49 8.27 8.37
C PRO A 103 9.14 9.13 7.13
N ILE A 104 8.18 8.69 6.31
CA ILE A 104 7.56 9.49 5.25
C ILE A 104 6.59 10.49 5.88
N LYS A 105 6.52 11.70 5.31
CA LYS A 105 5.58 12.72 5.79
C LYS A 105 4.15 12.36 5.38
N LEU A 106 3.19 12.64 6.25
CA LEU A 106 1.76 12.55 5.95
C LEU A 106 1.35 13.58 4.88
N PRO A 107 0.23 13.34 4.17
CA PRO A 107 -0.17 14.17 3.04
C PRO A 107 -0.59 15.58 3.48
N ASP A 108 -0.49 16.51 2.53
CA ASP A 108 -0.92 17.90 2.65
C ASP A 108 -2.03 18.12 1.63
N CYS A 109 -3.26 17.80 2.05
CA CYS A 109 -4.41 17.66 1.16
C CYS A 109 -5.10 18.99 0.82
N ASP A 110 -4.58 20.10 1.36
CA ASP A 110 -5.05 21.45 1.05
C ASP A 110 -4.51 21.92 -0.31
N GLU A 111 -3.44 21.30 -0.83
CA GLU A 111 -2.92 21.52 -2.19
C GLU A 111 -3.49 20.47 -3.15
N GLN A 112 -4.53 20.86 -3.88
CA GLN A 112 -5.29 19.98 -4.77
C GLN A 112 -4.56 19.74 -6.10
N GLU A 113 -3.36 19.15 -6.09
CA GLU A 113 -2.76 18.49 -7.25
C GLU A 113 -1.86 17.32 -6.81
N ALA A 114 -2.43 16.13 -6.63
CA ALA A 114 -1.65 14.91 -6.48
C ALA A 114 -1.28 14.37 -7.88
N SER A 115 -0.14 14.81 -8.42
CA SER A 115 0.45 14.23 -9.63
C SER A 115 1.62 13.31 -9.26
N CYS A 116 1.43 11.99 -9.23
CA CYS A 116 2.46 11.05 -8.79
C CYS A 116 3.51 10.74 -9.89
N GLY A 117 4.44 11.65 -10.15
CA GLY A 117 5.59 11.42 -11.05
C GLY A 117 6.72 10.60 -10.41
N CYS A 118 7.33 9.67 -11.18
CA CYS A 118 8.67 9.05 -11.09
C CYS A 118 9.02 7.91 -12.10
N PHE A 119 10.01 8.16 -12.98
CA PHE A 119 10.47 7.27 -14.06
C PHE A 119 11.21 6.02 -13.57
N SER A 120 10.78 4.85 -14.05
CA SER A 120 11.69 3.75 -14.40
C SER A 120 11.07 2.89 -15.51
N GLU A 121 11.90 2.44 -16.46
CA GLU A 121 11.49 1.65 -17.61
C GLU A 121 11.26 0.19 -17.19
N LEU A 122 9.99 -0.19 -17.05
CA LEU A 122 9.55 -1.54 -17.34
C LEU A 122 8.54 -1.42 -18.48
N ILE A 123 8.98 -1.83 -19.66
CA ILE A 123 8.11 -1.98 -20.82
C ILE A 123 7.22 -3.19 -20.51
N CYS A 124 5.90 -3.02 -20.61
CA CYS A 124 4.91 -4.11 -20.51
C CYS A 124 4.61 -4.59 -21.94
N PRO A 125 5.24 -5.66 -22.47
CA PRO A 125 4.67 -6.35 -23.60
C PRO A 125 3.37 -7.01 -23.12
N PHE A 126 2.36 -7.02 -24.00
CA PHE A 126 1.10 -7.71 -23.77
C PHE A 126 1.33 -9.14 -23.23
N PHE A 127 0.67 -9.50 -22.12
CA PHE A 127 0.69 -10.83 -21.49
C PHE A 127 1.98 -11.23 -20.75
N LEU A 128 2.46 -10.43 -19.79
CA LEU A 128 3.43 -10.92 -18.81
C LEU A 128 2.74 -11.53 -17.59
N GLU A 129 3.16 -12.73 -17.20
CA GLU A 129 2.85 -13.28 -15.88
C GLU A 129 3.60 -12.48 -14.79
N PRO A 130 3.01 -12.28 -13.60
CA PRO A 130 3.67 -11.67 -12.46
C PRO A 130 5.05 -12.27 -12.15
N GLY A 131 6.11 -11.49 -12.34
CA GLY A 131 7.48 -11.90 -12.00
C GLY A 131 7.88 -11.50 -10.57
N LYS A 132 8.59 -12.37 -9.85
CA LYS A 132 9.20 -12.05 -8.56
C LYS A 132 10.53 -11.33 -8.79
N SER A 133 10.63 -10.04 -8.44
CA SER A 133 11.92 -9.32 -8.51
C SER A 133 12.73 -9.44 -7.21
N PRO A 134 14.06 -9.69 -7.28
CA PRO A 134 14.95 -9.69 -6.11
C PRO A 134 15.21 -8.29 -5.54
N SER A 135 14.89 -7.22 -6.28
CA SER A 135 15.07 -5.84 -5.85
C SER A 135 13.74 -5.11 -5.68
N LEU A 136 13.76 -4.03 -4.91
CA LEU A 136 12.68 -3.05 -4.87
C LEU A 136 12.58 -2.38 -6.24
N HIS A 137 11.37 -2.23 -6.76
CA HIS A 137 11.12 -1.50 -7.99
C HIS A 137 10.31 -0.25 -7.71
N CYS A 138 10.41 0.71 -8.63
CA CYS A 138 9.60 1.88 -8.57
C CYS A 138 8.98 2.24 -9.92
N ALA A 139 7.71 2.64 -9.92
CA ALA A 139 6.97 2.89 -11.16
C ALA A 139 6.04 4.10 -11.04
N GLU A 140 6.23 5.10 -11.90
CA GLU A 140 5.36 6.25 -12.15
C GLU A 140 3.88 5.88 -12.34
N THR A 141 2.96 6.67 -11.82
CA THR A 141 1.54 6.52 -12.16
C THR A 141 0.80 7.84 -12.14
N GLU A 142 -0.03 8.09 -13.14
CA GLU A 142 -0.90 9.27 -13.18
C GLU A 142 -2.21 8.96 -12.47
N VAL A 143 -2.74 9.95 -11.75
CA VAL A 143 -4.08 9.82 -11.15
C VAL A 143 -5.11 9.89 -12.27
N VAL A 144 -5.97 8.89 -12.33
CA VAL A 144 -7.01 8.75 -13.36
C VAL A 144 -8.39 8.59 -12.73
N SER A 145 -9.44 8.78 -13.53
CA SER A 145 -10.80 8.48 -13.08
C SER A 145 -10.96 6.99 -12.77
N CYS A 146 -11.62 6.69 -11.67
CA CYS A 146 -11.93 5.33 -11.25
C CYS A 146 -13.12 4.69 -11.98
N THR A 147 -13.75 5.36 -12.94
CA THR A 147 -14.96 4.86 -13.63
C THR A 147 -14.76 3.49 -14.25
N GLU A 148 -13.68 3.29 -15.01
CA GLU A 148 -13.39 2.00 -15.67
C GLU A 148 -13.20 0.88 -14.65
N LEU A 149 -12.40 1.13 -13.62
CA LEU A 149 -12.14 0.16 -12.57
C LEU A 149 -13.43 -0.23 -11.83
N ASN A 150 -14.25 0.76 -11.48
CA ASN A 150 -15.52 0.53 -10.81
C ASN A 150 -16.47 -0.31 -11.67
N ASP A 151 -16.55 -0.03 -12.97
CA ASP A 151 -17.33 -0.81 -13.94
C ASP A 151 -16.88 -2.27 -14.02
N ILE A 152 -15.57 -2.50 -14.03
CA ILE A 152 -14.98 -3.86 -14.03
C ILE A 152 -15.38 -4.59 -12.75
N LEU A 153 -15.20 -3.95 -11.59
CA LEU A 153 -15.57 -4.54 -10.30
C LEU A 153 -17.06 -4.89 -10.26
N GLN A 154 -17.94 -4.00 -10.69
CA GLN A 154 -19.39 -4.24 -10.70
C GLN A 154 -19.78 -5.42 -11.58
N LYS A 155 -19.21 -5.50 -12.79
CA LYS A 155 -19.61 -6.48 -13.82
C LYS A 155 -18.99 -7.85 -13.58
N LYS A 156 -17.72 -7.91 -13.15
CA LYS A 156 -16.95 -9.16 -13.06
C LYS A 156 -16.73 -9.64 -11.63
N PHE A 157 -16.70 -8.74 -10.65
CA PHE A 157 -16.34 -9.06 -9.26
C PHE A 157 -17.31 -8.43 -8.25
N PRO A 158 -18.61 -8.75 -8.30
CA PRO A 158 -19.64 -8.07 -7.52
C PRO A 158 -19.42 -8.15 -6.00
N GLU A 159 -18.86 -9.25 -5.49
CA GLU A 159 -18.51 -9.39 -4.08
C GLU A 159 -17.35 -8.49 -3.65
N VAL A 160 -16.36 -8.30 -4.52
CA VAL A 160 -15.26 -7.36 -4.29
C VAL A 160 -15.78 -5.93 -4.36
N HIS A 161 -16.61 -5.63 -5.35
CA HIS A 161 -17.27 -4.32 -5.47
C HIS A 161 -18.07 -3.98 -4.22
N ARG A 162 -18.82 -4.93 -3.64
CA ARG A 162 -19.60 -4.72 -2.40
C ARG A 162 -18.74 -4.29 -1.22
N VAL A 163 -17.50 -4.76 -1.16
CA VAL A 163 -16.53 -4.42 -0.10
C VAL A 163 -15.81 -3.11 -0.39
N LYS A 164 -15.43 -2.87 -1.65
CA LYS A 164 -14.65 -1.69 -2.04
C LYS A 164 -15.51 -0.45 -2.26
N SER A 165 -16.81 -0.58 -2.50
CA SER A 165 -17.70 0.55 -2.78
C SER A 165 -17.97 1.48 -1.60
N TYR A 166 -17.76 1.02 -0.36
CA TYR A 166 -17.89 1.86 0.84
C TYR A 166 -16.54 2.45 1.29
N GLN A 167 -15.43 2.11 0.62
CA GLN A 167 -14.10 2.57 0.98
C GLN A 167 -13.71 3.79 0.12
N HIS A 168 -12.83 4.62 0.66
CA HIS A 168 -12.23 5.76 -0.05
C HIS A 168 -10.91 5.35 -0.71
N TRP A 169 -10.87 5.45 -2.04
CA TRP A 169 -9.70 5.12 -2.87
C TRP A 169 -9.68 5.98 -4.13
N PHE A 170 -8.48 6.21 -4.64
CA PHE A 170 -8.25 6.82 -5.95
C PHE A 170 -7.55 5.83 -6.88
N CYS A 171 -7.53 6.15 -8.17
CA CYS A 171 -7.00 5.27 -9.21
C CYS A 171 -5.75 5.85 -9.84
N GLY A 172 -4.78 4.98 -10.10
CA GLY A 172 -3.59 5.31 -10.86
C GLY A 172 -3.44 4.41 -12.07
N GLN A 173 -3.06 5.01 -13.21
CA GLN A 173 -2.71 4.25 -14.41
C GLN A 173 -1.64 4.98 -15.21
N SER A 174 -0.71 4.22 -15.78
CA SER A 174 0.24 4.74 -16.76
C SER A 174 0.62 3.66 -17.77
N PRO A 175 0.94 4.04 -19.03
CA PRO A 175 1.32 3.07 -20.05
C PRO A 175 2.48 2.18 -19.59
N GLY A 176 2.25 0.87 -19.62
CA GLY A 176 3.26 -0.13 -19.29
C GLY A 176 3.58 -0.29 -17.80
N LYS A 177 2.83 0.36 -16.91
CA LYS A 177 3.07 0.32 -15.46
C LYS A 177 1.81 -0.15 -14.75
N ASP A 178 1.97 -1.06 -13.80
CA ASP A 178 0.90 -1.56 -12.94
C ASP A 178 1.48 -2.06 -11.61
N ILE A 179 0.64 -2.15 -10.59
CA ILE A 179 0.99 -2.85 -9.35
C ILE A 179 0.74 -4.35 -9.52
N CYS A 180 1.39 -5.16 -8.69
CA CYS A 180 1.23 -6.61 -8.73
C CYS A 180 1.16 -7.23 -7.34
N ARG A 181 1.09 -8.57 -7.29
CA ARG A 181 1.07 -9.34 -6.05
C ARG A 181 2.34 -9.05 -5.25
N GLY A 182 2.15 -8.59 -4.01
CA GLY A 182 3.24 -8.23 -3.11
C GLY A 182 3.52 -6.73 -3.01
N ASP A 183 2.91 -5.92 -3.88
CA ASP A 183 3.00 -4.46 -3.81
C ASP A 183 1.93 -3.85 -2.91
N SER A 184 0.92 -4.64 -2.57
CA SER A 184 -0.10 -4.32 -1.57
C SER A 184 0.52 -3.75 -0.30
N GLY A 185 -0.05 -2.66 0.20
CA GLY A 185 0.44 -1.94 1.37
C GLY A 185 1.61 -1.00 1.11
N GLY A 186 2.21 -1.03 -0.09
CA GLY A 186 3.20 -0.04 -0.53
C GLY A 186 2.60 1.38 -0.60
N GLY A 187 3.44 2.39 -0.39
CA GLY A 187 3.00 3.79 -0.40
C GLY A 187 2.97 4.41 -1.80
N VAL A 188 2.00 5.28 -2.06
CA VAL A 188 2.01 6.20 -3.20
C VAL A 188 2.51 7.54 -2.70
N VAL A 189 3.64 8.00 -3.24
CA VAL A 189 4.38 9.16 -2.70
C VAL A 189 4.50 10.25 -3.76
N HIS A 190 4.16 11.47 -3.37
CA HIS A 190 4.35 12.68 -4.18
C HIS A 190 5.00 13.77 -3.33
N ASN A 191 6.00 14.48 -3.86
CA ASN A 191 6.71 15.56 -3.17
C ASN A 191 7.12 15.23 -1.71
N GLY A 192 7.65 14.01 -1.51
CA GLY A 192 8.13 13.53 -0.21
C GLY A 192 7.03 13.26 0.84
N ARG A 193 5.76 13.17 0.42
CA ARG A 193 4.60 12.84 1.25
C ARG A 193 3.84 11.63 0.71
N ILE A 194 3.30 10.81 1.59
CA ILE A 194 2.47 9.66 1.21
C ILE A 194 1.01 10.10 1.03
N TYR A 195 0.42 9.79 -0.13
CA TYR A 195 -0.98 10.11 -0.46
C TYR A 195 -1.86 8.88 -0.58
N GLY A 196 -1.26 7.70 -0.79
CA GLY A 196 -2.03 6.48 -0.91
C GLY A 196 -1.34 5.22 -0.42
N VAL A 197 -2.13 4.16 -0.28
CA VAL A 197 -1.68 2.81 0.05
C VAL A 197 -2.16 1.85 -1.02
N SER A 198 -1.24 1.15 -1.69
CA SER A 198 -1.54 0.14 -2.71
C SER A 198 -2.52 -0.91 -2.17
N SER A 199 -3.68 -1.05 -2.81
CA SER A 199 -4.77 -1.88 -2.30
C SER A 199 -5.10 -3.03 -3.26
N PHE A 200 -5.50 -2.75 -4.50
CA PHE A 200 -5.88 -3.81 -5.45
C PHE A 200 -5.64 -3.43 -6.90
N VAL A 201 -5.41 -4.44 -7.73
CA VAL A 201 -5.31 -4.34 -9.20
C VAL A 201 -6.68 -4.30 -9.85
N GLY A 202 -6.77 -3.69 -11.03
CA GLY A 202 -8.02 -3.64 -11.78
C GLY A 202 -8.36 -4.89 -12.58
N ASP A 203 -7.36 -5.67 -12.96
CA ASP A 203 -7.54 -6.97 -13.62
C ASP A 203 -6.67 -8.01 -12.88
N PRO A 204 -7.26 -9.06 -12.27
CA PRO A 204 -6.52 -10.04 -11.49
C PRO A 204 -5.72 -11.03 -12.35
N ASP A 205 -6.05 -11.12 -13.65
CA ASP A 205 -5.49 -12.10 -14.57
C ASP A 205 -4.38 -11.48 -15.44
N PHE A 206 -4.49 -10.18 -15.75
CA PHE A 206 -3.55 -9.49 -16.65
C PHE A 206 -3.16 -8.11 -16.13
N VAL A 207 -1.87 -7.91 -15.91
CA VAL A 207 -1.29 -6.59 -15.58
C VAL A 207 -1.44 -5.59 -16.74
N CYS A 208 -1.39 -4.31 -16.42
CA CYS A 208 -1.41 -3.18 -17.36
C CYS A 208 -2.73 -3.01 -18.14
N ARG A 209 -3.83 -3.67 -17.73
CA ARG A 209 -5.11 -3.63 -18.46
C ARG A 209 -6.14 -2.66 -17.93
N ALA A 210 -6.09 -2.37 -16.64
CA ALA A 210 -7.06 -1.53 -15.96
C ALA A 210 -6.32 -0.70 -14.90
N PRO A 211 -6.90 0.44 -14.47
CA PRO A 211 -6.33 1.21 -13.37
C PRO A 211 -6.14 0.37 -12.10
N ALA A 212 -5.10 0.66 -11.34
CA ALA A 212 -4.90 0.16 -9.99
C ALA A 212 -5.55 1.11 -8.98
N ALA A 213 -5.96 0.59 -7.82
CA ALA A 213 -6.56 1.37 -6.74
C ALA A 213 -5.67 1.48 -5.51
N PHE A 214 -5.70 2.67 -4.92
CA PHE A 214 -4.92 3.06 -3.75
C PHE A 214 -5.86 3.69 -2.72
N MET A 215 -5.75 3.30 -1.45
CA MET A 215 -6.51 3.92 -0.36
C MET A 215 -6.18 5.41 -0.29
N ASP A 216 -7.19 6.28 -0.20
CA ASP A 216 -7.00 7.73 -0.27
C ASP A 216 -6.70 8.34 1.10
N LEU A 217 -5.43 8.67 1.37
CA LEU A 217 -5.04 9.26 2.66
C LEU A 217 -5.49 10.72 2.83
N CYS A 218 -6.04 11.34 1.78
CA CYS A 218 -6.69 12.64 1.87
C CYS A 218 -8.16 12.56 2.27
N ASP A 219 -8.73 11.36 2.38
CA ASP A 219 -10.01 11.20 3.03
C ASP A 219 -9.94 11.73 4.49
N PRO A 220 -10.84 12.64 4.90
CA PRO A 220 -10.80 13.25 6.23
C PRO A 220 -10.89 12.24 7.37
N GLU A 221 -11.58 11.12 7.18
CA GLU A 221 -11.75 10.12 8.23
C GLU A 221 -10.47 9.32 8.44
N TYR A 222 -9.79 8.92 7.37
CA TYR A 222 -8.51 8.25 7.47
C TYR A 222 -7.43 9.19 8.03
N ALA A 223 -7.40 10.45 7.57
CA ALA A 223 -6.42 11.43 8.05
C ALA A 223 -6.57 11.69 9.56
N ASP A 224 -7.80 11.83 10.05
CA ASP A 224 -8.10 12.01 11.48
C ASP A 224 -7.73 10.75 12.29
N TRP A 225 -8.12 9.57 11.82
CA TRP A 225 -7.79 8.30 12.47
C TRP A 225 -6.27 8.08 12.57
N ILE A 226 -5.52 8.26 11.47
CA ILE A 226 -4.06 8.10 11.47
C ILE A 226 -3.43 9.04 12.49
N ARG A 227 -3.81 10.33 12.49
CA ARG A 227 -3.24 11.32 13.43
C ARG A 227 -3.48 10.97 14.89
N LYS A 228 -4.70 10.51 15.22
CA LYS A 228 -5.07 10.09 16.58
C LYS A 228 -4.34 8.83 17.01
N THR A 229 -4.18 7.85 16.12
CA THR A 229 -3.52 6.58 16.45
C THR A 229 -2.02 6.76 16.66
N ILE A 230 -1.35 7.57 15.83
CA ILE A 230 0.10 7.73 15.94
C ILE A 230 0.53 8.71 17.05
N ASN A 231 -0.36 9.61 17.46
CA ASN A 231 -0.17 10.56 18.56
C ASN A 231 -1.35 10.49 19.55
N PRO A 232 -1.44 9.41 20.35
CA PRO A 232 -2.55 9.19 21.27
C PRO A 232 -2.60 10.19 22.43
#